data_AF-A0A147HSZ8-F1
#
_entry.id   AF-A0A147HSZ8-F1
#
_cell.length_a   1.000
_cell.length_b   1.000
_cell.length_c   1.000
_cell.angle_alpha   90.00
_cell.angle_beta   90.00
_cell.angle_gamma   90.00
#
_symmetry.space_group_name_H-M   'P 1'
#
loop_
_entity.id
_entity.type
_entity.pdbx_description
1 polymer ?
#
loop_
_entity_poly.entity_id
_entity_poly.type
_entity_poly.pdbx_seq_one_letter_code
_entity_poly.pdbx_strand_id
1 'polypeptide(L)'
;MLNACGGGSAATGGPSSVTVVSAPAEVVPTPTPTATPTPTPATADTTTFAQTEAISAIPVGDALRWAPPTLTKEKVVDLRSVAHLEASYKFPYDQDLRILLPTNRAVEEPLQIIGGRNIVLMGGEIHVPAVKPYAASTSFATGDMVVLPTGSFAMYQAATGGKTGASSTPSGTGSAIVDGTVTWRYVGLHPRAALKFSGQPSGSTTFIEGVKIDLAQSYGYDAIEIGGWDQATPGPDYTIQNVRLLGAMSTTSGLHADLVQFYGSCRNLRIDKLTGTSQYQGLFLSPQHLLGSVELHRVDLRYIDPTAQSGYLLWLFDDQNQKRQPVLLDQVYVGTSSWSYKAGMVQEQVVWPASNKIPWNKLGGAVLKGNVLTWPTIPEISGSALVGQPLVGQFVREGAVGLNYRSPGYRGL
;
A
#
# COMPACT_ATOMS: atom_id res chain seq x y z
N MET A 1 -22.08 6.08 -7.35
CA MET A 1 -23.12 5.49 -6.49
C MET A 1 -22.47 4.41 -5.65
N LEU A 2 -22.30 4.65 -4.35
CA LEU A 2 -22.04 3.68 -3.30
C LEU A 2 -22.38 4.43 -2.00
N ASN A 3 -23.49 4.05 -1.37
CA ASN A 3 -24.06 4.74 -0.22
C ASN A 3 -23.50 4.18 1.08
N ALA A 4 -23.17 5.11 1.97
CA ALA A 4 -22.60 4.90 3.28
C ALA A 4 -23.58 4.27 4.27
N CYS A 5 -23.02 3.50 5.21
CA CYS A 5 -23.70 2.97 6.39
C CYS A 5 -24.21 4.12 7.29
N GLY A 6 -25.53 4.17 7.52
CA GLY A 6 -26.16 5.10 8.45
C GLY A 6 -26.09 4.58 9.88
N GLY A 7 -25.35 5.29 10.74
CA GLY A 7 -25.44 5.18 12.20
C GLY A 7 -26.59 6.04 12.72
N GLY A 8 -27.40 5.46 13.60
CA GLY A 8 -28.61 6.07 14.17
C GLY A 8 -28.35 7.32 15.00
N SER A 9 -29.23 8.31 14.83
CA SER A 9 -29.32 9.53 15.60
C SER A 9 -30.19 9.30 16.84
N ALA A 10 -29.69 9.68 18.01
CA ALA A 10 -30.50 9.91 19.20
C ALA A 10 -30.34 11.39 19.59
N ALA A 11 -31.44 12.12 19.49
CA ALA A 11 -31.58 13.52 19.84
C ALA A 11 -31.77 13.69 21.35
N THR A 12 -31.09 14.65 21.96
CA THR A 12 -31.55 15.31 23.20
C THR A 12 -31.15 16.80 23.18
N GLY A 13 -32.10 17.65 23.61
CA GLY A 13 -32.16 19.09 23.35
C GLY A 13 -31.06 19.96 23.97
N GLY A 14 -30.90 21.16 23.41
CA GLY A 14 -30.44 22.33 24.15
C GLY A 14 -31.63 23.23 24.53
N PRO A 15 -31.41 24.49 24.97
CA PRO A 15 -30.27 25.01 25.72
C PRO A 15 -30.74 25.71 27.03
N SER A 16 -29.83 26.08 27.91
CA SER A 16 -30.10 27.14 28.90
C SER A 16 -28.84 27.97 29.11
N SER A 17 -28.99 29.25 28.79
CA SER A 17 -28.03 30.33 28.86
C SER A 17 -27.71 30.73 30.30
N VAL A 18 -26.42 30.87 30.62
CA VAL A 18 -25.96 31.69 31.74
C VAL A 18 -24.88 32.63 31.24
N THR A 19 -25.23 33.92 31.20
CA THR A 19 -24.37 35.04 30.87
C THR A 19 -23.48 35.34 32.07
N VAL A 20 -22.17 35.16 31.96
CA VAL A 20 -21.21 35.68 32.94
C VAL A 20 -20.53 36.89 32.32
N VAL A 21 -20.81 38.06 32.89
CA VAL A 21 -20.16 39.34 32.58
C VAL A 21 -18.82 39.35 33.31
N SER A 22 -17.71 39.36 32.57
CA SER A 22 -16.37 39.57 33.10
C SER A 22 -15.86 40.98 32.77
N ALA A 23 -15.27 41.62 33.78
CA ALA A 23 -14.76 43.00 33.78
C ALA A 23 -13.64 43.25 32.75
N PRO A 24 -13.42 44.51 32.32
CA PRO A 24 -12.43 44.84 31.30
C PRO A 24 -11.00 44.60 31.79
N ALA A 25 -10.21 43.94 30.95
CA ALA A 25 -8.79 43.70 31.19
C ALA A 25 -7.96 44.99 31.06
N GLU A 26 -7.01 45.14 31.97
CA GLU A 26 -6.04 46.22 32.07
C GLU A 26 -5.11 46.25 30.84
N VAL A 27 -4.93 47.43 30.24
CA VAL A 27 -4.13 47.63 29.03
C VAL A 27 -2.64 47.57 29.39
N VAL A 28 -2.00 46.44 29.12
CA VAL A 28 -0.54 46.30 29.15
C VAL A 28 0.03 46.89 27.85
N PRO A 29 1.03 47.81 27.90
CA PRO A 29 1.64 48.35 26.68
C PRO A 29 2.40 47.26 25.92
N THR A 30 2.04 47.10 24.64
CA THR A 30 2.66 46.19 23.68
C THR A 30 4.15 46.52 23.49
N PRO A 31 5.09 45.56 23.63
CA PRO A 31 6.49 45.79 23.28
C PRO A 31 6.63 46.00 21.77
N THR A 32 7.37 47.04 21.40
CA THR A 32 7.74 47.38 20.02
C THR A 32 8.39 46.17 19.33
N PRO A 33 7.91 45.72 18.15
CA PRO A 33 8.56 44.65 17.42
C PRO A 33 9.94 45.10 16.97
N THR A 34 10.98 44.43 17.47
CA THR A 34 12.33 44.54 16.93
C THR A 34 12.31 43.90 15.54
N ALA A 35 12.80 44.62 14.53
CA ALA A 35 12.84 44.14 13.15
C ALA A 35 13.64 42.83 13.06
N THR A 36 12.94 41.72 12.81
CA THR A 36 13.53 40.46 12.38
C THR A 36 14.19 40.67 11.01
N PRO A 37 15.42 40.20 10.78
CA PRO A 37 16.03 40.28 9.45
C PRO A 37 15.14 39.56 8.44
N THR A 38 14.82 40.25 7.35
CA THR A 38 14.11 39.72 6.20
C THR A 38 14.74 38.40 5.76
N PRO A 39 14.01 37.28 5.69
CA PRO A 39 14.55 36.07 5.08
C PRO A 39 14.87 36.40 3.62
N THR A 40 16.15 36.27 3.26
CA THR A 40 16.59 36.29 1.88
C THR A 40 15.71 35.29 1.10
N PRO A 41 15.05 35.69 0.00
CA PRO A 41 14.37 34.74 -0.86
C PRO A 41 15.39 33.69 -1.25
N ALA A 42 15.14 32.44 -0.86
CA ALA A 42 15.88 31.32 -1.42
C ALA A 42 15.67 31.40 -2.93
N THR A 43 16.75 31.69 -3.66
CA THR A 43 16.79 31.64 -5.10
C THR A 43 16.20 30.30 -5.49
N ALA A 44 15.05 30.32 -6.15
CA ALA A 44 14.56 29.14 -6.84
C ALA A 44 15.65 28.77 -7.84
N ASP A 45 16.36 27.68 -7.57
CA ASP A 45 17.20 27.03 -8.56
C ASP A 45 16.27 26.55 -9.67
N THR A 46 16.04 27.43 -10.63
CA THR A 46 15.55 27.05 -11.95
C THR A 46 16.68 26.34 -12.67
N THR A 47 16.97 25.10 -12.25
CA THR A 47 17.68 24.16 -13.09
C THR A 47 16.75 23.77 -14.23
N THR A 48 16.95 24.43 -15.35
CA THR A 48 16.43 24.04 -16.66
C THR A 48 16.84 22.60 -16.92
N PHE A 49 15.90 21.65 -16.87
CA PHE A 49 16.19 20.25 -17.19
C PHE A 49 16.47 20.14 -18.69
N ALA A 50 17.75 20.17 -19.04
CA ALA A 50 18.21 19.81 -20.36
C ALA A 50 17.94 18.32 -20.60
N GLN A 51 17.20 18.07 -21.66
CA GLN A 51 16.87 16.79 -22.23
C GLN A 51 18.15 16.04 -22.64
N THR A 52 18.20 14.73 -22.35
CA THR A 52 19.17 13.73 -22.88
C THR A 52 20.54 13.65 -22.17
N GLU A 53 20.57 13.07 -20.99
CA GLU A 53 21.80 12.44 -20.44
C GLU A 53 21.70 10.92 -20.63
N ALA A 54 22.79 10.35 -21.15
CA ALA A 54 22.90 8.93 -21.47
C ALA A 54 22.72 8.06 -20.21
N ILE A 55 21.98 6.96 -20.38
CA ILE A 55 21.71 5.96 -19.36
C ILE A 55 23.04 5.29 -18.99
N SER A 56 23.68 5.78 -17.94
CA SER A 56 24.88 5.16 -17.38
C SER A 56 24.54 3.77 -16.84
N ALA A 57 25.35 2.77 -17.20
CA ALA A 57 25.16 1.38 -16.80
C ALA A 57 25.16 1.25 -15.26
N ILE A 58 24.12 0.60 -14.73
CA ILE A 58 23.89 0.45 -13.28
C ILE A 58 24.96 -0.48 -12.68
N PRO A 59 25.69 -0.05 -11.63
CA PRO A 59 26.59 -0.93 -10.89
C PRO A 59 25.82 -2.04 -10.17
N VAL A 60 26.28 -3.28 -10.31
CA VAL A 60 25.87 -4.38 -9.43
C VAL A 60 26.52 -4.14 -8.07
N GLY A 61 25.79 -3.50 -7.12
CA GLY A 61 26.30 -3.23 -5.77
C GLY A 61 25.81 -1.95 -5.07
N ASP A 62 24.72 -1.31 -5.50
CA ASP A 62 24.27 -0.04 -4.92
C ASP A 62 23.96 -0.11 -3.41
N ALA A 63 24.46 0.88 -2.67
CA ALA A 63 24.03 1.16 -1.31
C ALA A 63 22.52 1.45 -1.23
N LEU A 64 21.93 1.27 -0.06
CA LEU A 64 20.53 1.66 0.20
C LEU A 64 20.36 3.17 0.04
N ARG A 65 19.23 3.60 -0.54
CA ARG A 65 18.91 5.04 -0.65
C ARG A 65 18.65 5.64 0.71
N TRP A 66 17.96 4.89 1.58
CA TRP A 66 17.77 5.25 2.98
C TRP A 66 18.30 4.18 3.91
N ALA A 67 18.94 4.61 4.98
CA ALA A 67 19.36 3.72 6.05
C ALA A 67 18.14 3.26 6.89
N PRO A 68 18.17 2.04 7.42
CA PRO A 68 17.21 1.56 8.42
C PRO A 68 17.27 2.40 9.70
N PRO A 69 16.18 2.47 10.49
CA PRO A 69 16.19 3.17 11.76
C PRO A 69 17.13 2.47 12.76
N THR A 70 17.70 3.25 13.68
CA THR A 70 18.42 2.69 14.83
C THR A 70 17.43 2.04 15.79
N LEU A 71 17.72 0.81 16.21
CA LEU A 71 16.94 0.07 17.21
C LEU A 71 17.63 0.21 18.56
N THR A 72 16.94 0.83 19.51
CA THR A 72 17.47 1.16 20.86
C THR A 72 16.87 0.29 21.96
N LYS A 73 15.65 -0.21 21.73
CA LYS A 73 14.99 -1.23 22.57
C LYS A 73 14.66 -2.41 21.67
N GLU A 74 15.66 -3.08 21.13
CA GLU A 74 15.44 -4.13 20.14
C GLU A 74 14.87 -5.40 20.77
N LYS A 75 13.79 -5.90 20.17
CA LYS A 75 13.35 -7.29 20.30
C LYS A 75 13.50 -7.97 18.94
N VAL A 76 14.23 -9.08 18.91
CA VAL A 76 14.32 -9.93 17.73
C VAL A 76 13.10 -10.84 17.69
N VAL A 77 12.35 -10.76 16.59
CA VAL A 77 11.23 -11.63 16.25
C VAL A 77 11.73 -12.62 15.21
N ASP A 78 12.21 -13.76 15.68
CA ASP A 78 12.78 -14.80 14.81
C ASP A 78 11.68 -15.74 14.32
N LEU A 79 11.30 -15.61 13.05
CA LEU A 79 10.29 -16.43 12.39
C LEU A 79 10.92 -17.55 11.55
N ARG A 80 12.24 -17.76 11.62
CA ARG A 80 12.94 -18.77 10.80
C ARG A 80 12.59 -20.20 11.20
N SER A 81 12.30 -20.42 12.48
CA SER A 81 12.04 -21.75 13.06
C SER A 81 10.55 -22.08 13.27
N VAL A 82 9.64 -21.13 13.03
CA VAL A 82 8.21 -21.36 13.26
C VAL A 82 7.58 -22.18 12.13
N ALA A 83 6.78 -23.19 12.47
CA ALA A 83 6.07 -24.01 11.50
C ALA A 83 4.87 -23.26 10.88
N HIS A 84 4.19 -22.45 11.71
CA HIS A 84 3.04 -21.62 11.36
C HIS A 84 3.21 -20.24 11.98
N LEU A 85 2.61 -19.22 11.38
CA LEU A 85 2.54 -17.90 11.95
C LEU A 85 1.35 -17.78 12.92
N GLU A 86 1.51 -16.92 13.91
CA GLU A 86 0.36 -16.39 14.64
C GLU A 86 -0.50 -15.52 13.71
N ALA A 87 -1.82 -15.53 13.94
CA ALA A 87 -2.74 -14.68 13.17
C ALA A 87 -2.38 -13.18 13.25
N SER A 88 -1.80 -12.75 14.37
CA SER A 88 -1.21 -11.41 14.52
C SER A 88 -0.15 -11.38 15.63
N TYR A 89 0.96 -10.69 15.39
CA TYR A 89 1.96 -10.41 16.40
C TYR A 89 1.77 -9.00 16.96
N LYS A 90 1.48 -8.92 18.26
CA LYS A 90 1.20 -7.66 18.96
C LYS A 90 2.38 -7.25 19.84
N PHE A 91 2.83 -6.01 19.73
CA PHE A 91 3.95 -5.49 20.49
C PHE A 91 3.61 -4.17 21.19
N PRO A 92 4.25 -3.86 22.32
CA PRO A 92 4.17 -2.53 22.93
C PRO A 92 4.57 -1.43 21.94
N TYR A 93 3.91 -0.28 22.02
CA TYR A 93 4.16 0.83 21.09
C TYR A 93 5.55 1.46 21.23
N ASP A 94 6.29 1.20 22.31
CA ASP A 94 7.65 1.71 22.51
C ASP A 94 8.76 0.67 22.22
N GLN A 95 8.38 -0.53 21.76
CA GLN A 95 9.31 -1.62 21.45
C GLN A 95 9.86 -1.47 20.03
N ASP A 96 11.19 -1.49 19.86
CA ASP A 96 11.82 -1.60 18.54
C ASP A 96 11.92 -3.08 18.14
N LEU A 97 11.70 -3.41 16.87
CA LEU A 97 11.60 -4.77 16.37
C LEU A 97 12.59 -5.03 15.24
N ARG A 98 13.29 -6.17 15.32
CA ARG A 98 13.93 -6.79 14.16
C ARG A 98 13.20 -8.07 13.83
N ILE A 99 12.58 -8.14 12.66
CA ILE A 99 11.83 -9.30 12.21
C ILE A 99 12.68 -10.07 11.19
N LEU A 100 12.91 -11.35 11.47
CA LEU A 100 13.69 -12.25 10.63
C LEU A 100 12.78 -13.30 10.01
N LEU A 101 12.58 -13.23 8.69
CA LEU A 101 11.87 -14.26 7.95
C LEU A 101 12.79 -15.45 7.62
N PRO A 102 12.24 -16.65 7.39
CA PRO A 102 13.00 -17.78 6.88
C PRO A 102 13.76 -17.43 5.58
N THR A 103 15.00 -17.90 5.49
CA THR A 103 15.89 -17.72 4.34
C THR A 103 15.96 -18.96 3.45
N ASN A 104 15.27 -20.04 3.81
CA ASN A 104 15.33 -21.33 3.12
C ASN A 104 13.95 -21.86 2.68
N ARG A 105 12.88 -21.16 3.02
CA ARG A 105 11.50 -21.47 2.62
C ARG A 105 10.66 -20.21 2.63
N ALA A 106 9.63 -20.14 1.79
CA ALA A 106 8.64 -19.08 1.91
C ALA A 106 7.81 -19.26 3.18
N VAL A 107 7.33 -18.15 3.75
CA VAL A 107 6.26 -18.16 4.73
C VAL A 107 4.95 -18.34 3.98
N GLU A 108 4.24 -19.43 4.26
CA GLU A 108 2.99 -19.78 3.56
C GLU A 108 1.73 -19.17 4.20
N GLU A 109 1.89 -18.07 4.93
CA GLU A 109 0.83 -17.44 5.71
C GLU A 109 1.02 -15.91 5.74
N PRO A 110 -0.07 -15.13 5.81
CA PRO A 110 0.02 -13.68 5.97
C PRO A 110 0.67 -13.28 7.28
N LEU A 111 1.56 -12.27 7.24
CA LEU A 111 2.22 -11.72 8.42
C LEU A 111 1.57 -10.40 8.84
N GLN A 112 0.99 -10.36 10.05
CA GLN A 112 0.41 -9.16 10.61
C GLN A 112 1.16 -8.71 11.87
N ILE A 113 1.67 -7.48 11.85
CA ILE A 113 2.37 -6.83 12.95
C ILE A 113 1.54 -5.66 13.45
N ILE A 114 1.23 -5.67 14.75
CA ILE A 114 0.44 -4.64 15.42
C ILE A 114 1.29 -3.95 16.49
N GLY A 115 1.40 -2.63 16.40
CA GLY A 115 2.24 -1.83 17.29
C GLY A 115 3.73 -1.95 16.97
N GLY A 116 4.58 -1.69 17.96
CA GLY A 116 6.02 -1.47 17.75
C GLY A 116 6.35 -0.06 17.28
N ARG A 117 7.56 0.40 17.59
CA ARG A 117 8.06 1.74 17.27
C ARG A 117 8.94 1.70 16.03
N ASN A 118 10.22 1.35 16.17
CA ASN A 118 11.12 1.24 15.03
C ASN A 118 11.17 -0.23 14.61
N ILE A 119 10.78 -0.53 13.38
CA ILE A 119 10.66 -1.90 12.88
C ILE A 119 11.57 -2.06 11.68
N VAL A 120 12.37 -3.13 11.67
CA VAL A 120 13.18 -3.56 10.53
C VAL A 120 12.79 -4.98 10.15
N LEU A 121 12.19 -5.15 8.97
CA LEU A 121 11.93 -6.42 8.32
C LEU A 121 12.88 -6.56 7.12
N MET A 122 13.73 -7.58 7.13
CA MET A 122 14.74 -7.78 6.09
C MET A 122 14.71 -9.19 5.50
N GLY A 123 14.71 -9.25 4.17
CA GLY A 123 14.79 -10.50 3.42
C GLY A 123 13.57 -11.40 3.62
N GLY A 124 13.63 -12.56 2.99
CA GLY A 124 12.59 -13.58 3.09
C GLY A 124 11.43 -13.39 2.12
N GLU A 125 10.65 -14.46 2.01
CA GLU A 125 9.58 -14.58 1.04
C GLU A 125 8.28 -14.92 1.75
N ILE A 126 7.20 -14.23 1.37
CA ILE A 126 5.84 -14.57 1.78
C ILE A 126 5.12 -15.08 0.53
N HIS A 127 4.60 -16.30 0.59
CA HIS A 127 3.78 -16.89 -0.45
C HIS A 127 2.41 -17.16 0.16
N VAL A 128 1.38 -16.42 -0.25
CA VAL A 128 0.04 -16.72 0.25
C VAL A 128 -0.50 -17.93 -0.52
N PRO A 129 -1.02 -18.98 0.15
CA PRO A 129 -1.56 -20.15 -0.52
C PRO A 129 -2.76 -19.80 -1.39
N ALA A 130 -3.07 -20.68 -2.34
CA ALA A 130 -4.15 -20.44 -3.29
C ALA A 130 -5.50 -20.25 -2.60
N VAL A 131 -6.12 -19.09 -2.80
CA VAL A 131 -7.45 -18.73 -2.30
C VAL A 131 -8.26 -18.20 -3.47
N LYS A 132 -9.39 -18.85 -3.78
CA LYS A 132 -10.25 -18.48 -4.91
C LYS A 132 -11.42 -17.61 -4.44
N PRO A 133 -11.95 -16.69 -5.26
CA PRO A 133 -13.23 -16.08 -4.98
C PRO A 133 -14.32 -17.16 -5.02
N TYR A 134 -15.24 -17.13 -4.06
CA TYR A 134 -16.42 -17.98 -4.13
C TYR A 134 -17.23 -17.67 -5.39
N ALA A 135 -17.71 -18.72 -6.06
CA ALA A 135 -18.66 -18.62 -7.16
C ALA A 135 -19.74 -19.70 -7.04
N ALA A 136 -20.99 -19.33 -7.33
CA ALA A 136 -22.12 -20.25 -7.39
C ALA A 136 -21.95 -21.25 -8.55
N SER A 137 -22.59 -22.41 -8.46
CA SER A 137 -22.54 -23.47 -9.48
C SER A 137 -21.13 -23.85 -9.94
N THR A 138 -20.14 -23.79 -9.06
CA THR A 138 -18.72 -23.99 -9.37
C THR A 138 -18.19 -25.22 -8.64
N SER A 139 -17.35 -26.01 -9.33
CA SER A 139 -16.73 -27.19 -8.74
C SER A 139 -15.48 -26.83 -7.94
N PHE A 140 -15.36 -27.38 -6.73
CA PHE A 140 -14.22 -27.24 -5.85
C PHE A 140 -13.70 -28.62 -5.45
N ALA A 141 -12.38 -28.77 -5.40
CA ALA A 141 -11.73 -29.97 -4.89
C ALA A 141 -11.62 -29.94 -3.36
N THR A 142 -11.49 -31.10 -2.73
CA THR A 142 -11.14 -31.16 -1.30
C THR A 142 -9.85 -30.39 -1.05
N GLY A 143 -9.84 -29.54 -0.04
CA GLY A 143 -8.70 -28.68 0.31
C GLY A 143 -8.70 -27.31 -0.35
N ASP A 144 -9.51 -27.06 -1.38
CA ASP A 144 -9.64 -25.74 -2.00
C ASP A 144 -10.06 -24.71 -0.94
N MET A 145 -9.34 -23.58 -0.90
CA MET A 145 -9.72 -22.43 -0.09
C MET A 145 -10.49 -21.41 -0.92
N VAL A 146 -11.56 -20.88 -0.34
CA VAL A 146 -12.38 -19.82 -0.94
C VAL A 146 -12.57 -18.65 0.00
N VAL A 147 -12.71 -17.47 -0.56
CA VAL A 147 -13.13 -16.25 0.14
C VAL A 147 -14.46 -15.77 -0.44
N LEU A 148 -15.39 -15.36 0.43
CA LEU A 148 -16.62 -14.71 -0.04
C LEU A 148 -16.28 -13.35 -0.64
N PRO A 149 -16.74 -13.03 -1.88
CA PRO A 149 -16.35 -11.81 -2.56
C PRO A 149 -16.95 -10.55 -1.90
N THR A 150 -18.06 -10.66 -1.18
CA THR A 150 -18.72 -9.52 -0.54
C THR A 150 -19.19 -9.84 0.87
N GLY A 151 -19.55 -8.79 1.63
CA GLY A 151 -20.10 -8.92 2.96
C GLY A 151 -19.04 -9.25 4.00
N SER A 152 -19.07 -10.44 4.58
CA SER A 152 -18.22 -10.82 5.71
C SER A 152 -16.76 -11.06 5.35
N PHE A 153 -16.45 -11.29 4.06
CA PHE A 153 -15.13 -11.78 3.62
C PHE A 153 -14.68 -13.03 4.39
N ALA A 154 -15.64 -13.88 4.75
CA ALA A 154 -15.38 -15.16 5.38
C ALA A 154 -14.59 -16.07 4.44
N MET A 155 -13.66 -16.82 5.01
CA MET A 155 -12.88 -17.84 4.32
C MET A 155 -13.36 -19.22 4.73
N TYR A 156 -13.44 -20.11 3.74
CA TYR A 156 -13.80 -21.51 3.93
C TYR A 156 -12.82 -22.41 3.20
N GLN A 157 -12.63 -23.62 3.70
CA GLN A 157 -11.96 -24.69 2.97
C GLN A 157 -12.95 -25.80 2.67
N ALA A 158 -12.93 -26.34 1.45
CA ALA A 158 -13.72 -27.51 1.10
C ALA A 158 -13.20 -28.73 1.89
N ALA A 159 -13.95 -29.17 2.90
CA ALA A 159 -13.68 -30.42 3.62
C ALA A 159 -13.99 -31.64 2.75
N THR A 160 -15.01 -31.53 1.89
CA THR A 160 -15.34 -32.50 0.84
C THR A 160 -15.60 -31.74 -0.45
N GLY A 161 -14.86 -32.07 -1.51
CA GLY A 161 -15.06 -31.49 -2.83
C GLY A 161 -16.44 -31.79 -3.44
N GLY A 162 -16.88 -30.95 -4.38
CA GLY A 162 -18.22 -31.00 -4.95
C GLY A 162 -18.51 -29.78 -5.81
N LYS A 163 -19.78 -29.50 -6.07
CA LYS A 163 -20.25 -28.32 -6.80
C LYS A 163 -21.13 -27.47 -5.88
N THR A 164 -20.84 -26.18 -5.79
CA THR A 164 -21.62 -25.23 -4.98
C THR A 164 -23.06 -25.11 -5.48
N GLY A 165 -23.96 -24.68 -4.60
CA GLY A 165 -25.35 -24.40 -4.93
C GLY A 165 -25.48 -23.28 -5.98
N ALA A 166 -26.66 -23.18 -6.57
CA ALA A 166 -26.93 -22.16 -7.60
C ALA A 166 -27.14 -20.74 -7.02
N SER A 167 -27.48 -20.62 -5.74
CA SER A 167 -27.89 -19.33 -5.14
C SER A 167 -27.49 -19.12 -3.68
N SER A 168 -26.88 -20.11 -3.01
CA SER A 168 -26.45 -20.02 -1.61
C SER A 168 -24.94 -19.90 -1.51
N THR A 169 -24.42 -18.99 -0.69
CA THR A 169 -23.02 -19.03 -0.25
C THR A 169 -22.90 -19.85 1.04
N PRO A 170 -21.75 -20.46 1.34
CA PRO A 170 -21.52 -21.04 2.65
C PRO A 170 -21.63 -19.96 3.73
N SER A 171 -22.31 -20.29 4.82
CA SER A 171 -22.52 -19.39 5.96
C SER A 171 -22.36 -20.14 7.29
N GLY A 172 -21.94 -19.41 8.33
CA GLY A 172 -21.65 -19.96 9.66
C GLY A 172 -20.16 -20.20 9.90
N THR A 173 -19.82 -20.67 11.10
CA THR A 173 -18.42 -20.82 11.57
C THR A 173 -18.02 -22.28 11.87
N GLY A 174 -18.85 -23.25 11.48
CA GLY A 174 -18.63 -24.68 11.72
C GLY A 174 -17.78 -25.40 10.67
N SER A 175 -17.63 -26.71 10.85
CA SER A 175 -16.82 -27.59 9.98
C SER A 175 -17.64 -28.51 9.04
N ALA A 176 -18.98 -28.40 9.07
CA ALA A 176 -19.91 -29.25 8.31
C ALA A 176 -20.98 -28.40 7.59
N ILE A 177 -20.55 -27.27 7.02
CA ILE A 177 -21.44 -26.34 6.32
C ILE A 177 -21.68 -26.87 4.91
N VAL A 178 -22.92 -27.21 4.56
CA VAL A 178 -23.24 -27.75 3.24
C VAL A 178 -23.70 -26.64 2.30
N ASP A 179 -23.11 -26.57 1.11
CA ASP A 179 -23.54 -25.72 0.00
C ASP A 179 -23.46 -26.51 -1.31
N GLY A 180 -24.61 -26.82 -1.91
CA GLY A 180 -24.69 -27.78 -3.01
C GLY A 180 -24.23 -29.17 -2.57
N THR A 181 -23.21 -29.71 -3.25
CA THR A 181 -22.56 -30.98 -2.87
C THR A 181 -21.23 -30.79 -2.15
N VAL A 182 -20.79 -29.54 -1.94
CA VAL A 182 -19.56 -29.24 -1.18
C VAL A 182 -19.89 -29.21 0.31
N THR A 183 -19.01 -29.77 1.13
CA THR A 183 -19.01 -29.54 2.58
C THR A 183 -17.82 -28.65 2.93
N TRP A 184 -18.09 -27.56 3.64
CA TRP A 184 -17.12 -26.53 3.98
C TRP A 184 -16.77 -26.56 5.47
N ARG A 185 -15.50 -26.24 5.76
CA ARG A 185 -15.06 -25.79 7.08
C ARG A 185 -14.76 -24.31 7.05
N TYR A 186 -15.29 -23.56 8.03
CA TYR A 186 -14.92 -22.17 8.23
C TYR A 186 -13.47 -22.08 8.69
N VAL A 187 -12.72 -21.15 8.09
CA VAL A 187 -11.30 -20.93 8.39
C VAL A 187 -11.12 -19.66 9.21
N GLY A 188 -11.89 -18.61 8.92
CA GLY A 188 -11.73 -17.32 9.56
C GLY A 188 -12.19 -16.19 8.66
N LEU A 189 -11.80 -14.98 9.04
CA LEU A 189 -11.96 -13.80 8.20
C LEU A 189 -10.74 -13.60 7.32
N HIS A 190 -10.95 -13.08 6.12
CA HIS A 190 -9.88 -12.71 5.22
C HIS A 190 -8.98 -11.62 5.84
N PRO A 191 -7.65 -11.81 5.87
CA PRO A 191 -6.73 -10.89 6.53
C PRO A 191 -6.42 -9.62 5.72
N ARG A 192 -6.91 -9.57 4.47
CA ARG A 192 -6.84 -8.45 3.50
C ARG A 192 -5.46 -8.15 2.93
N ALA A 193 -4.37 -8.43 3.65
CA ALA A 193 -3.02 -8.23 3.15
C ALA A 193 -2.07 -9.38 3.49
N ALA A 194 -1.08 -9.61 2.62
CA ALA A 194 -0.04 -10.61 2.85
C ALA A 194 0.97 -10.17 3.91
N LEU A 195 1.34 -8.89 3.89
CA LEU A 195 2.18 -8.25 4.90
C LEU A 195 1.48 -7.01 5.42
N LYS A 196 1.20 -6.97 6.72
CA LYS A 196 0.48 -5.87 7.35
C LYS A 196 1.25 -5.29 8.53
N PHE A 197 1.38 -3.96 8.53
CA PHE A 197 1.78 -3.17 9.68
C PHE A 197 0.64 -2.24 10.05
N SER A 198 0.10 -2.39 11.27
CA SER A 198 -0.98 -1.54 11.75
C SER A 198 -0.76 -1.08 13.18
N GLY A 199 -1.26 0.12 13.50
CA GLY A 199 -1.23 0.64 14.86
C GLY A 199 0.16 1.13 15.30
N GLN A 200 1.10 1.33 14.38
CA GLN A 200 2.38 1.95 14.72
C GLN A 200 2.14 3.39 15.22
N PRO A 201 2.84 3.85 16.27
CA PRO A 201 2.62 5.17 16.84
C PRO A 201 3.21 6.27 15.95
N SER A 202 2.72 7.49 16.15
CA SER A 202 3.28 8.70 15.53
C SER A 202 4.78 8.83 15.78
N GLY A 203 5.53 9.26 14.75
CA GLY A 203 6.97 9.52 14.85
C GLY A 203 7.85 8.26 14.84
N SER A 204 7.25 7.08 14.67
CA SER A 204 7.95 5.82 14.55
C SER A 204 8.33 5.48 13.11
N THR A 205 9.09 4.41 12.86
CA THR A 205 9.56 4.06 11.50
C THR A 205 9.49 2.57 11.25
N THR A 206 8.82 2.16 10.17
CA THR A 206 8.86 0.79 9.66
C THR A 206 9.68 0.73 8.37
N PHE A 207 10.67 -0.15 8.36
CA PHE A 207 11.62 -0.34 7.27
C PHE A 207 11.51 -1.77 6.73
N ILE A 208 11.11 -1.89 5.47
CA ILE A 208 10.90 -3.15 4.75
C ILE A 208 11.95 -3.24 3.64
N GLU A 209 12.79 -4.26 3.69
CA GLU A 209 13.88 -4.41 2.72
C GLU A 209 14.02 -5.84 2.21
N GLY A 210 14.23 -6.01 0.90
CA GLY A 210 14.66 -7.31 0.37
C GLY A 210 13.60 -8.40 0.38
N VAL A 211 12.32 -8.02 0.53
CA VAL A 211 11.20 -8.95 0.66
C VAL A 211 10.63 -9.29 -0.71
N LYS A 212 10.32 -10.58 -0.90
CA LYS A 212 9.46 -11.05 -2.00
C LYS A 212 8.09 -11.40 -1.43
N ILE A 213 7.02 -10.94 -2.09
CA ILE A 213 5.65 -11.39 -1.81
C ILE A 213 5.08 -11.98 -3.09
N ASP A 214 4.57 -13.20 -3.02
CA ASP A 214 3.92 -13.90 -4.12
C ASP A 214 2.44 -14.18 -3.79
N LEU A 215 1.57 -13.57 -4.60
CA LEU A 215 0.12 -13.65 -4.54
C LEU A 215 -0.49 -14.27 -5.80
N ALA A 216 0.32 -14.82 -6.72
CA ALA A 216 -0.12 -15.22 -8.06
C ALA A 216 -1.23 -16.29 -8.09
N GLN A 217 -1.59 -16.88 -6.96
CA GLN A 217 -2.69 -17.85 -6.83
C GLN A 217 -3.75 -17.46 -5.79
N SER A 218 -3.65 -16.26 -5.21
CA SER A 218 -4.46 -15.83 -4.06
C SER A 218 -5.22 -14.57 -4.37
N TYR A 219 -6.54 -14.64 -4.19
CA TYR A 219 -7.44 -13.54 -4.47
C TYR A 219 -7.81 -12.78 -3.20
N GLY A 220 -7.93 -11.45 -3.33
CA GLY A 220 -8.41 -10.53 -2.30
C GLY A 220 -7.35 -10.01 -1.34
N TYR A 221 -6.07 -10.21 -1.68
CA TYR A 221 -4.94 -9.73 -0.88
C TYR A 221 -4.30 -8.49 -1.51
N ASP A 222 -4.19 -7.45 -0.71
CA ASP A 222 -3.17 -6.44 -0.90
C ASP A 222 -1.80 -7.08 -0.57
N ALA A 223 -0.75 -6.68 -1.28
CA ALA A 223 0.58 -7.21 -1.02
C ALA A 223 1.15 -6.64 0.29
N ILE A 224 1.11 -5.31 0.44
CA ILE A 224 1.54 -4.63 1.66
C ILE A 224 0.45 -3.65 2.12
N GLU A 225 0.01 -3.84 3.36
CA GLU A 225 -0.85 -2.89 4.07
C GLU A 225 -0.06 -2.18 5.19
N ILE A 226 -0.15 -0.86 5.24
CA ILE A 226 0.52 -0.03 6.25
C ILE A 226 -0.46 0.92 6.95
N GLY A 227 -0.18 1.37 8.17
CA GLY A 227 -1.02 2.41 8.79
C GLY A 227 -0.72 2.69 10.26
N GLY A 228 -0.70 3.97 10.62
CA GLY A 228 -0.61 4.40 12.01
C GLY A 228 -1.88 4.14 12.82
N TRP A 229 -1.74 4.17 14.15
CA TRP A 229 -2.86 4.02 15.09
C TRP A 229 -3.94 5.10 14.95
N ASP A 230 -3.51 6.37 14.80
CA ASP A 230 -4.40 7.52 14.78
C ASP A 230 -4.52 8.06 13.36
N GLN A 231 -5.74 8.27 12.87
CA GLN A 231 -6.01 8.78 11.53
C GLN A 231 -5.88 10.30 11.43
N ALA A 232 -5.81 11.01 12.57
CA ALA A 232 -5.88 12.47 12.66
C ALA A 232 -4.57 13.16 13.09
N THR A 233 -3.54 12.41 13.49
CA THR A 233 -2.19 12.94 13.77
C THR A 233 -1.17 12.44 12.73
N PRO A 234 -0.01 13.11 12.58
CA PRO A 234 1.05 12.62 11.71
C PRO A 234 1.42 11.18 12.06
N GLY A 235 1.39 10.28 11.08
CA GLY A 235 1.61 8.85 11.30
C GLY A 235 3.07 8.45 11.52
N PRO A 236 3.36 7.14 11.49
CA PRO A 236 4.70 6.59 11.31
C PRO A 236 5.27 6.90 9.92
N ASP A 237 6.59 6.78 9.77
CA ASP A 237 7.27 6.73 8.47
C ASP A 237 7.35 5.28 7.98
N TYR A 238 7.15 5.07 6.68
CA TYR A 238 7.34 3.78 6.02
C TYR A 238 8.39 3.89 4.93
N THR A 239 9.39 3.01 4.98
CA THR A 239 10.43 2.89 3.94
C THR A 239 10.41 1.48 3.37
N ILE A 240 10.25 1.37 2.06
CA ILE A 240 10.17 0.11 1.31
C ILE A 240 11.30 0.11 0.28
N GLN A 241 12.27 -0.81 0.39
CA GLN A 241 13.41 -0.85 -0.51
C GLN A 241 13.75 -2.24 -1.01
N ASN A 242 14.10 -2.38 -2.29
CA ASN A 242 14.43 -3.69 -2.87
C ASN A 242 13.31 -4.71 -2.62
N VAL A 243 12.10 -4.43 -3.12
CA VAL A 243 10.94 -5.29 -2.88
C VAL A 243 10.34 -5.77 -4.20
N ARG A 244 9.89 -7.03 -4.22
CA ARG A 244 9.21 -7.64 -5.36
C ARG A 244 7.84 -8.17 -4.95
N LEU A 245 6.78 -7.70 -5.60
CA LEU A 245 5.38 -8.02 -5.29
C LEU A 245 4.71 -8.64 -6.50
N LEU A 246 4.36 -9.91 -6.46
CA LEU A 246 3.90 -10.65 -7.64
C LEU A 246 2.45 -11.04 -7.51
N GLY A 247 1.69 -10.81 -8.58
CA GLY A 247 0.47 -11.56 -8.81
C GLY A 247 -0.71 -11.12 -7.95
N ALA A 248 -0.78 -9.87 -7.48
CA ALA A 248 -1.91 -9.44 -6.65
C ALA A 248 -3.22 -9.53 -7.46
N MET A 249 -4.19 -10.33 -6.99
CA MET A 249 -5.47 -10.57 -7.65
C MET A 249 -6.64 -10.16 -6.78
N SER A 250 -7.55 -9.32 -7.28
CA SER A 250 -8.76 -8.86 -6.58
C SER A 250 -9.92 -9.82 -6.75
N THR A 251 -10.90 -9.79 -5.86
CA THR A 251 -12.19 -10.44 -6.14
C THR A 251 -13.01 -9.56 -7.09
N THR A 252 -13.93 -10.15 -7.87
CA THR A 252 -14.76 -9.42 -8.87
C THR A 252 -15.63 -8.31 -8.25
N SER A 253 -15.80 -8.32 -6.93
CA SER A 253 -16.31 -7.21 -6.12
C SER A 253 -15.70 -7.34 -4.71
N GLY A 254 -15.51 -6.23 -3.98
CA GLY A 254 -15.25 -6.22 -2.54
C GLY A 254 -13.79 -6.17 -2.09
N LEU A 255 -12.98 -7.21 -2.34
CA LEU A 255 -11.58 -7.27 -1.92
C LEU A 255 -10.65 -6.82 -3.04
N HIS A 256 -9.76 -5.90 -2.72
CA HIS A 256 -8.83 -5.31 -3.66
C HIS A 256 -7.56 -6.17 -3.81
N ALA A 257 -6.64 -5.65 -4.61
CA ALA A 257 -5.35 -6.24 -4.86
C ALA A 257 -4.32 -5.15 -5.08
N ASP A 258 -4.15 -4.34 -4.05
CA ASP A 258 -3.21 -3.24 -4.02
C ASP A 258 -1.79 -3.74 -3.78
N LEU A 259 -0.80 -3.21 -4.49
CA LEU A 259 0.59 -3.52 -4.17
C LEU A 259 1.01 -2.88 -2.85
N VAL A 260 0.62 -1.61 -2.65
CA VAL A 260 0.73 -0.93 -1.37
C VAL A 260 -0.52 -0.12 -1.14
N GLN A 261 -1.21 -0.39 -0.03
CA GLN A 261 -2.33 0.40 0.46
C GLN A 261 -2.11 0.77 1.92
N PHE A 262 -2.68 1.89 2.34
CA PHE A 262 -2.62 2.32 3.73
C PHE A 262 -4.00 2.42 4.37
N TYR A 263 -4.10 1.96 5.61
CA TYR A 263 -5.26 2.04 6.49
C TYR A 263 -4.83 2.63 7.85
N GLY A 264 -4.71 3.95 7.88
CA GLY A 264 -4.21 4.72 9.01
C GLY A 264 -3.36 5.89 8.53
N SER A 265 -2.93 6.77 9.43
CA SER A 265 -2.03 7.86 9.03
C SER A 265 -0.66 7.34 8.61
N CYS A 266 0.02 8.10 7.74
CA CYS A 266 1.39 7.88 7.31
C CYS A 266 2.07 9.26 7.21
N ARG A 267 3.20 9.45 7.90
CA ARG A 267 3.91 10.74 7.84
C ARG A 267 4.74 10.85 6.57
N ASN A 268 5.60 9.89 6.29
CA ASN A 268 6.35 9.83 5.03
C ASN A 268 6.34 8.41 4.48
N LEU A 269 5.97 8.26 3.21
CA LEU A 269 6.14 7.02 2.45
C LEU A 269 7.34 7.16 1.52
N ARG A 270 8.32 6.28 1.65
CA ARG A 270 9.53 6.24 0.84
C ARG A 270 9.65 4.88 0.18
N ILE A 271 9.74 4.86 -1.14
CA ILE A 271 9.88 3.62 -1.91
C ILE A 271 11.07 3.76 -2.85
N ASP A 272 12.00 2.81 -2.80
CA ASP A 272 13.09 2.69 -3.77
C ASP A 272 13.27 1.26 -4.26
N LYS A 273 13.47 1.05 -5.57
CA LYS A 273 13.62 -0.28 -6.16
C LYS A 273 12.44 -1.20 -5.76
N LEU A 274 11.28 -0.88 -6.31
CA LEU A 274 10.08 -1.73 -6.22
C LEU A 274 9.74 -2.26 -7.60
N THR A 275 9.45 -3.55 -7.72
CA THR A 275 8.84 -4.12 -8.92
C THR A 275 7.61 -4.90 -8.52
N GLY A 276 6.45 -4.60 -9.09
CA GLY A 276 5.26 -5.36 -8.78
C GLY A 276 4.18 -5.46 -9.86
N THR A 277 3.37 -6.52 -9.74
CA THR A 277 2.27 -6.81 -10.65
C THR A 277 0.95 -6.99 -9.90
N SER A 278 -0.12 -6.39 -10.43
CA SER A 278 -1.48 -6.48 -9.90
C SER A 278 -2.49 -6.63 -11.03
N GLN A 279 -3.64 -7.25 -10.80
CA GLN A 279 -4.76 -7.21 -11.76
C GLN A 279 -5.68 -5.98 -11.56
N TYR A 280 -5.48 -5.22 -10.48
CA TYR A 280 -6.42 -4.17 -10.06
C TYR A 280 -5.74 -2.82 -9.85
N GLN A 281 -4.77 -2.73 -8.95
CA GLN A 281 -4.24 -1.47 -8.45
C GLN A 281 -2.78 -1.62 -8.00
N GLY A 282 -1.98 -0.58 -8.22
CA GLY A 282 -0.58 -0.58 -7.82
C GLY A 282 -0.42 0.07 -6.44
N LEU A 283 -0.06 1.35 -6.45
CA LEU A 283 0.04 2.16 -5.24
C LEU A 283 -1.25 2.96 -5.07
N PHE A 284 -2.01 2.62 -4.04
CA PHE A 284 -3.16 3.42 -3.61
C PHE A 284 -2.71 4.43 -2.58
N LEU A 285 -2.35 5.61 -3.08
CA LEU A 285 -1.78 6.73 -2.30
C LEU A 285 -2.83 7.80 -1.99
N SER A 286 -4.07 7.60 -2.45
CA SER A 286 -5.17 8.52 -2.19
C SER A 286 -5.41 8.67 -0.68
N PRO A 287 -5.31 9.88 -0.10
CA PRO A 287 -5.49 10.14 1.33
C PRO A 287 -6.89 9.80 1.88
N GLN A 288 -7.18 8.51 2.10
CA GLN A 288 -8.29 8.09 2.97
C GLN A 288 -8.00 8.49 4.44
N HIS A 289 -6.72 8.66 4.74
CA HIS A 289 -6.17 9.09 6.02
C HIS A 289 -5.04 10.09 5.79
N LEU A 290 -4.55 10.74 6.86
CA LEU A 290 -3.45 11.69 6.76
C LEU A 290 -2.21 11.05 6.14
N LEU A 291 -1.78 11.60 5.01
CA LEU A 291 -0.52 11.28 4.34
C LEU A 291 0.34 12.55 4.27
N GLY A 292 1.56 12.52 4.80
CA GLY A 292 2.41 13.71 4.88
C GLY A 292 3.25 13.97 3.63
N SER A 293 3.99 12.97 3.12
CA SER A 293 4.72 13.04 1.85
C SER A 293 4.94 11.66 1.22
N VAL A 294 5.21 11.64 -0.08
CA VAL A 294 5.56 10.44 -0.85
C VAL A 294 6.83 10.70 -1.66
N GLU A 295 7.82 9.81 -1.54
CA GLU A 295 9.01 9.76 -2.39
C GLU A 295 9.10 8.40 -3.09
N LEU A 296 9.00 8.39 -4.42
CA LEU A 296 9.11 7.18 -5.25
C LEU A 296 10.36 7.26 -6.13
N HIS A 297 11.26 6.29 -5.97
CA HIS A 297 12.47 6.14 -6.76
C HIS A 297 12.50 4.74 -7.38
N ARG A 298 12.78 4.63 -8.68
CA ARG A 298 13.01 3.31 -9.32
C ARG A 298 11.87 2.31 -9.03
N VAL A 299 10.65 2.71 -9.38
CA VAL A 299 9.43 1.93 -9.14
C VAL A 299 8.90 1.41 -10.47
N ASP A 300 8.56 0.14 -10.55
CA ASP A 300 8.02 -0.52 -11.75
C ASP A 300 6.71 -1.25 -11.42
N LEU A 301 5.59 -0.72 -11.90
CA LEU A 301 4.24 -1.23 -11.60
C LEU A 301 3.58 -1.74 -12.87
N ARG A 302 2.95 -2.92 -12.80
CA ARG A 302 2.34 -3.56 -13.97
C ARG A 302 0.96 -4.12 -13.70
N TYR A 303 0.09 -3.98 -14.69
CA TYR A 303 -1.08 -4.84 -14.78
C TYR A 303 -0.69 -6.25 -15.23
N ILE A 304 -1.19 -7.26 -14.53
CA ILE A 304 -1.06 -8.67 -14.93
C ILE A 304 -1.86 -8.91 -16.21
N ASP A 305 -3.14 -8.52 -16.20
CA ASP A 305 -4.04 -8.59 -17.34
C ASP A 305 -4.65 -7.20 -17.58
N PRO A 306 -4.35 -6.55 -18.72
CA PRO A 306 -4.91 -5.25 -19.03
C PRO A 306 -6.41 -5.27 -19.37
N THR A 307 -7.07 -6.43 -19.43
CA THR A 307 -8.50 -6.52 -19.72
C THR A 307 -9.37 -6.59 -18.46
N ALA A 308 -8.79 -6.94 -17.31
CA ALA A 308 -9.49 -7.09 -16.02
C ALA A 308 -9.55 -5.79 -15.17
N GLN A 309 -9.26 -4.63 -15.79
CA GLN A 309 -8.98 -3.38 -15.08
C GLN A 309 -10.20 -2.74 -14.41
N SER A 310 -10.04 -2.29 -13.17
CA SER A 310 -11.01 -1.41 -12.48
C SER A 310 -10.36 -0.39 -11.51
N GLY A 311 -9.02 -0.31 -11.44
CA GLY A 311 -8.26 0.62 -10.59
C GLY A 311 -7.15 1.35 -11.35
N TYR A 312 -6.17 1.92 -10.62
CA TYR A 312 -5.00 2.63 -11.18
C TYR A 312 -3.68 2.08 -10.65
N LEU A 313 -2.65 1.89 -11.47
CA LEU A 313 -1.32 1.52 -10.97
C LEU A 313 -0.72 2.60 -10.06
N LEU A 314 -1.05 3.87 -10.31
CA LEU A 314 -0.63 4.97 -9.45
C LEU A 314 -1.82 5.87 -9.16
N TRP A 315 -2.43 5.74 -7.98
CA TRP A 315 -3.54 6.59 -7.54
C TRP A 315 -3.05 7.57 -6.49
N LEU A 316 -2.88 8.85 -6.85
CA LEU A 316 -2.21 9.85 -6.01
C LEU A 316 -3.14 10.62 -5.06
N PHE A 317 -4.31 11.03 -5.56
CA PHE A 317 -5.30 11.87 -4.85
C PHE A 317 -6.71 11.55 -5.32
N ASP A 318 -7.75 11.71 -4.50
CA ASP A 318 -9.14 11.49 -4.94
C ASP A 318 -9.71 12.72 -5.65
N ASP A 319 -9.60 13.90 -5.04
CA ASP A 319 -10.20 15.12 -5.56
C ASP A 319 -9.50 16.42 -5.11
N GLN A 320 -10.05 17.56 -5.54
CA GLN A 320 -9.49 18.89 -5.30
C GLN A 320 -9.64 19.41 -3.87
N ASN A 321 -10.62 18.87 -3.13
CA ASN A 321 -10.97 19.30 -1.78
C ASN A 321 -10.16 18.55 -0.74
N GLN A 322 -9.49 17.46 -1.14
CA GLN A 322 -8.55 16.75 -0.31
C GLN A 322 -7.26 17.55 -0.08
N LYS A 323 -6.72 17.46 1.13
CA LYS A 323 -5.36 17.96 1.42
C LYS A 323 -4.37 17.12 0.61
N ARG A 324 -3.69 17.76 -0.34
CA ARG A 324 -2.65 17.11 -1.14
C ARG A 324 -1.30 17.16 -0.44
N GLN A 325 -0.64 16.01 -0.40
CA GLN A 325 0.73 15.85 0.05
C GLN A 325 1.72 16.09 -1.10
N PRO A 326 2.96 16.54 -0.81
CA PRO A 326 4.04 16.48 -1.76
C PRO A 326 4.31 15.04 -2.24
N VAL A 327 4.45 14.87 -3.54
CA VAL A 327 4.78 13.60 -4.20
C VAL A 327 5.98 13.81 -5.12
N LEU A 328 7.06 13.07 -4.90
CA LEU A 328 8.21 13.01 -5.79
C LEU A 328 8.20 11.72 -6.60
N LEU A 329 8.29 11.85 -7.92
CA LEU A 329 8.36 10.74 -8.87
C LEU A 329 9.70 10.78 -9.63
N ASP A 330 10.57 9.82 -9.35
CA ASP A 330 11.86 9.65 -10.01
C ASP A 330 12.01 8.22 -10.52
N GLN A 331 12.10 8.07 -11.86
CA GLN A 331 12.15 6.77 -12.52
C GLN A 331 11.00 5.82 -12.12
N VAL A 332 9.77 6.34 -12.14
CA VAL A 332 8.55 5.57 -11.90
C VAL A 332 7.98 5.10 -13.23
N TYR A 333 7.75 3.79 -13.38
CA TYR A 333 7.22 3.17 -14.59
C TYR A 333 5.87 2.50 -14.32
N VAL A 334 4.95 2.65 -15.27
CA VAL A 334 3.62 2.05 -15.26
C VAL A 334 3.32 1.38 -16.60
N GLY A 335 2.55 0.30 -16.59
CA GLY A 335 2.11 -0.35 -17.83
C GLY A 335 1.55 -1.75 -17.64
N THR A 336 1.67 -2.60 -18.66
CA THR A 336 1.18 -3.99 -18.63
C THR A 336 2.34 -4.98 -18.62
N SER A 337 2.09 -6.19 -18.12
CA SER A 337 3.03 -7.32 -18.09
C SER A 337 3.35 -7.85 -19.49
N SER A 338 2.42 -7.72 -20.45
CA SER A 338 2.48 -8.32 -21.78
C SER A 338 3.38 -7.61 -22.79
N TRP A 339 4.20 -6.64 -22.37
CA TRP A 339 5.12 -5.84 -23.23
C TRP A 339 4.47 -5.19 -24.46
N SER A 340 3.14 -5.27 -24.58
CA SER A 340 2.35 -4.86 -25.73
C SER A 340 1.05 -4.27 -25.21
N TYR A 341 0.85 -3.00 -25.55
CA TYR A 341 -0.40 -2.29 -25.32
C TYR A 341 -1.37 -2.64 -26.44
N LYS A 342 -2.66 -2.86 -26.15
CA LYS A 342 -3.67 -2.70 -27.19
C LYS A 342 -3.75 -1.22 -27.54
N ALA A 343 -3.50 -0.87 -28.81
CA ALA A 343 -3.69 0.47 -29.31
C ALA A 343 -5.12 0.96 -28.98
N GLY A 344 -5.25 2.14 -28.37
CA GLY A 344 -6.53 2.70 -27.93
C GLY A 344 -6.92 2.43 -26.47
N MET A 345 -6.17 1.62 -25.72
CA MET A 345 -6.23 1.62 -24.26
C MET A 345 -5.52 2.86 -23.76
N VAL A 346 -6.28 3.91 -23.47
CA VAL A 346 -5.72 5.24 -23.17
C VAL A 346 -4.69 5.10 -22.04
N GLN A 347 -3.45 5.43 -22.35
CA GLN A 347 -2.29 5.41 -21.44
C GLN A 347 -2.48 6.30 -20.20
N GLU A 348 -3.55 7.09 -20.18
CA GLU A 348 -4.00 7.98 -19.11
C GLU A 348 -4.96 7.31 -18.12
N GLN A 349 -5.38 6.05 -18.34
CA GLN A 349 -6.25 5.27 -17.43
C GLN A 349 -5.47 4.43 -16.41
N VAL A 350 -4.14 4.44 -16.44
CA VAL A 350 -3.29 3.66 -15.52
C VAL A 350 -2.84 4.46 -14.30
N VAL A 351 -3.06 5.78 -14.34
CA VAL A 351 -2.73 6.70 -13.24
C VAL A 351 -3.95 7.54 -12.89
N TRP A 352 -3.97 8.05 -11.66
CA TRP A 352 -4.96 9.00 -11.21
C TRP A 352 -4.29 10.09 -10.35
N PRO A 353 -4.60 11.39 -10.56
CA PRO A 353 -5.65 11.94 -11.45
C PRO A 353 -5.37 11.78 -12.95
N ALA A 354 -6.37 11.30 -13.71
CA ALA A 354 -6.33 11.08 -15.16
C ALA A 354 -6.89 12.27 -15.95
N SER A 355 -6.40 12.55 -17.17
CA SER A 355 -6.86 13.64 -18.06
C SER A 355 -8.27 13.44 -18.62
N ASN A 356 -8.65 12.21 -18.97
CA ASN A 356 -9.84 11.92 -19.80
C ASN A 356 -11.11 11.58 -19.00
N LYS A 357 -11.04 11.59 -17.66
CA LYS A 357 -12.14 11.20 -16.76
C LYS A 357 -12.61 12.33 -15.84
N ILE A 358 -12.22 13.57 -16.09
CA ILE A 358 -12.69 14.73 -15.32
C ILE A 358 -13.75 15.52 -16.11
N PRO A 359 -15.02 15.12 -16.05
CA PRO A 359 -16.11 16.06 -15.95
C PRO A 359 -16.49 16.12 -14.47
N TRP A 360 -15.88 17.01 -13.68
CA TRP A 360 -16.61 17.67 -12.58
C TRP A 360 -15.96 18.84 -11.84
N ASN A 361 -14.68 19.14 -11.99
CA ASN A 361 -14.12 20.30 -11.28
C ASN A 361 -12.62 20.47 -11.57
N LYS A 362 -12.29 21.44 -12.43
CA LYS A 362 -11.11 22.36 -12.46
C LYS A 362 -9.69 21.86 -12.12
N LEU A 363 -9.44 20.60 -11.79
CA LEU A 363 -8.12 20.00 -11.70
C LEU A 363 -7.72 19.51 -13.09
N GLY A 364 -6.54 19.91 -13.56
CA GLY A 364 -5.91 19.20 -14.67
C GLY A 364 -5.46 17.82 -14.21
N GLY A 365 -5.68 16.81 -15.06
CA GLY A 365 -5.17 15.46 -14.86
C GLY A 365 -3.77 15.28 -15.41
N ALA A 366 -3.32 14.02 -15.42
CA ALA A 366 -2.07 13.63 -16.07
C ALA A 366 -2.05 14.09 -17.55
N VAL A 367 -0.97 14.74 -17.97
CA VAL A 367 -0.69 15.08 -19.37
C VAL A 367 0.36 14.12 -19.88
N LEU A 368 0.02 13.41 -20.95
CA LEU A 368 0.91 12.51 -21.66
C LEU A 368 1.59 13.23 -22.82
N LYS A 369 2.94 13.20 -22.86
CA LYS A 369 3.74 13.59 -24.03
C LYS A 369 4.74 12.49 -24.37
N GLY A 370 4.61 11.89 -25.54
CA GLY A 370 5.37 10.67 -25.87
C GLY A 370 4.99 9.55 -24.91
N ASN A 371 5.93 9.10 -24.09
CA ASN A 371 5.69 8.11 -23.03
C ASN A 371 5.79 8.70 -21.61
N VAL A 372 5.82 10.02 -21.47
CA VAL A 372 6.00 10.71 -20.19
C VAL A 372 4.66 11.27 -19.70
N LEU A 373 4.25 10.86 -18.50
CA LEU A 373 3.10 11.38 -17.77
C LEU A 373 3.54 12.43 -16.75
N THR A 374 2.91 13.61 -16.79
CA THR A 374 3.19 14.75 -15.90
C THR A 374 1.90 15.36 -15.38
N TRP A 375 1.93 16.10 -14.27
CA TRP A 375 0.75 16.79 -13.71
C TRP A 375 1.00 18.30 -13.58
N PRO A 376 1.09 19.03 -14.70
CA PRO A 376 1.54 20.44 -14.71
C PRO A 376 0.64 21.39 -13.90
N THR A 377 -0.60 21.01 -13.62
CA THR A 377 -1.57 21.81 -12.85
C THR A 377 -1.65 21.40 -11.38
N ILE A 378 -0.88 20.40 -10.94
CA ILE A 378 -0.87 19.92 -9.56
C ILE A 378 0.53 20.16 -8.99
N PRO A 379 0.78 21.33 -8.37
CA PRO A 379 2.13 21.72 -7.94
C PRO A 379 2.72 20.84 -6.85
N GLU A 380 1.89 20.05 -6.15
CA GLU A 380 2.36 19.08 -5.16
C GLU A 380 3.04 17.85 -5.78
N ILE A 381 2.87 17.59 -7.09
CA ILE A 381 3.57 16.52 -7.79
C ILE A 381 4.82 17.07 -8.48
N SER A 382 5.97 16.53 -8.11
CA SER A 382 7.26 16.79 -8.75
C SER A 382 7.75 15.55 -9.50
N GLY A 383 8.29 15.74 -10.71
CA GLY A 383 8.80 14.67 -11.55
C GLY A 383 7.77 14.09 -12.51
N SER A 384 7.95 12.83 -12.91
CA SER A 384 7.11 12.19 -13.92
C SER A 384 7.00 10.68 -13.73
N ALA A 385 5.93 10.10 -14.29
CA ALA A 385 5.83 8.66 -14.51
C ALA A 385 6.06 8.35 -16.00
N LEU A 386 6.61 7.18 -16.28
CA LEU A 386 6.93 6.71 -17.63
C LEU A 386 6.03 5.53 -17.99
N VAL A 387 5.31 5.67 -19.10
CA VAL A 387 4.57 4.56 -19.70
C VAL A 387 5.57 3.69 -20.44
N GLY A 388 5.49 2.37 -20.22
CA GLY A 388 6.45 1.42 -20.79
C GLY A 388 7.37 0.89 -19.72
N GLN A 389 8.57 0.46 -20.11
CA GLN A 389 9.45 -0.36 -19.28
C GLN A 389 10.74 0.38 -18.91
N PRO A 390 11.31 0.13 -17.72
CA PRO A 390 12.65 0.64 -17.43
C PRO A 390 13.64 0.07 -18.44
N LEU A 391 14.49 0.93 -19.00
CA LEU A 391 15.45 0.56 -20.06
C LEU A 391 16.50 -0.45 -19.59
N VAL A 392 16.71 -0.52 -18.28
CA VAL A 392 17.63 -1.43 -17.58
C VAL A 392 16.97 -2.76 -17.19
N GLY A 393 15.72 -2.98 -17.59
CA GLY A 393 14.85 -4.04 -17.10
C GLY A 393 14.28 -3.73 -15.71
N GLN A 394 13.56 -4.69 -15.13
CA GLN A 394 12.96 -4.55 -13.80
C GLN A 394 13.97 -4.08 -12.75
N PHE A 395 13.57 -3.13 -11.90
CA PHE A 395 14.43 -2.62 -10.82
C PHE A 395 14.73 -3.68 -9.77
N VAL A 396 13.79 -4.60 -9.53
CA VAL A 396 14.00 -5.79 -8.70
C VAL A 396 13.66 -7.02 -9.51
N ARG A 397 14.70 -7.69 -10.02
CA ARG A 397 14.57 -8.91 -10.82
C ARG A 397 14.19 -10.11 -9.94
N GLU A 398 13.70 -11.17 -10.58
CA GLU A 398 13.53 -12.45 -9.90
C GLU A 398 14.86 -12.94 -9.31
N GLY A 399 14.81 -13.51 -8.10
CA GLY A 399 15.98 -13.96 -7.35
C GLY A 399 16.84 -12.84 -6.73
N ALA A 400 16.58 -11.57 -7.02
CA ALA A 400 17.33 -10.44 -6.42
C ALA A 400 16.97 -10.19 -4.95
N VAL A 401 15.81 -10.68 -4.51
CA VAL A 401 15.21 -10.49 -3.17
C VAL A 401 14.53 -11.80 -2.74
N GLY A 402 14.10 -11.90 -1.48
CA GLY A 402 13.48 -13.13 -0.95
C GLY A 402 14.45 -13.97 -0.11
N LEU A 403 14.38 -15.30 -0.27
CA LEU A 403 15.04 -16.29 0.59
C LEU A 403 16.55 -16.09 0.75
N ASN A 404 17.26 -15.66 -0.28
CA ASN A 404 18.72 -15.49 -0.26
C ASN A 404 19.16 -14.02 -0.29
N TYR A 405 18.26 -13.10 0.03
CA TYR A 405 18.58 -11.68 0.01
C TYR A 405 19.70 -11.35 1.00
N ARG A 406 20.69 -10.58 0.54
CA ARG A 406 21.73 -9.98 1.39
C ARG A 406 21.63 -8.47 1.27
N SER A 407 21.35 -7.82 2.39
CA SER A 407 21.25 -6.37 2.44
C SER A 407 22.60 -5.73 2.10
N PRO A 408 22.65 -4.76 1.18
CA PRO A 408 23.84 -3.93 0.98
C PRO A 408 24.09 -2.97 2.16
N GLY A 409 23.07 -2.71 2.99
CA GLY A 409 23.15 -1.89 4.19
C GLY A 409 23.62 -2.61 5.46
N TYR A 410 23.58 -3.95 5.47
CA TYR A 410 24.04 -4.78 6.60
C TYR A 410 25.06 -5.82 6.13
N ARG A 411 26.34 -5.43 6.12
CA ARG A 411 27.45 -6.38 5.91
C ARG A 411 27.74 -7.11 7.24
N GLY A 412 27.17 -8.30 7.42
CA GLY A 412 27.48 -9.14 8.58
C GLY A 412 26.38 -10.09 9.07
N LEU A 413 25.27 -10.24 8.34
CA LEU A 413 24.16 -11.14 8.68
C LEU A 413 24.02 -12.29 7.67
#